data_AF-A0AAN6XV04-F1
#
_entry.id   AF-A0AAN6XV04-F1
#
_cell.length_a   1.000
_cell.length_b   1.000
_cell.length_c   1.000
_cell.angle_alpha   90.00
_cell.angle_beta   90.00
_cell.angle_gamma   90.00
#
_symmetry.space_group_name_H-M   'P 1'
#
loop_
_entity.id
_entity.type
_entity.pdbx_description
1 polymer ?
#
loop_
_entity_poly.entity_id
_entity_poly.type
_entity_poly.pdbx_seq_one_letter_code
_entity_poly.pdbx_strand_id
1 'polypeptide(L)'
;MTGNTYICNVCNAALFPDRARIHCLICPKYDSCADCHITRSVLGTHRLEHDFAVYRHDRQVLPAGDEPEQTAVRSEDVNRPDDRIVYWGNLLTPAKTTSAIFSRLVKAIFAHFDATCSGALQPSEFCALLSAAGFTAEQFPPLKVSPGSASPADLHEVDSWLANWMQSFPLDYSMTTRRFPPPPPIEPVNGRIRMRDQLLHALMYPEPPVVTDGKPLLTPLGLEQFFLHALLHDPGELSVTLNQLLCGLPRLTDPETGRLFEAQAIPRSCFPSAADPEAEEKRMKAQAMELRAEHDAHMGIMRGMFAASGGCLIDENGTRHYSSGL
;
A
#
# COMPACT_ATOMS: atom_id res chain seq x y z
N MET A 1 42.29 3.52 13.13
CA MET A 1 42.08 3.42 11.68
C MET A 1 41.10 4.50 11.29
N THR A 2 41.56 5.59 10.67
CA THR A 2 40.69 6.65 10.14
C THR A 2 40.12 6.13 8.82
N GLY A 3 38.94 5.50 8.86
CA GLY A 3 38.24 5.07 7.65
C GLY A 3 37.89 6.28 6.80
N ASN A 4 38.21 6.25 5.50
CA ASN A 4 37.78 7.28 4.56
C ASN A 4 36.25 7.34 4.57
N THR A 5 35.70 8.44 5.05
CA THR A 5 34.25 8.67 5.03
C THR A 5 33.90 9.36 3.73
N TYR A 6 33.08 8.72 2.90
CA TYR A 6 32.58 9.30 1.66
C TYR A 6 31.32 10.12 1.93
N ILE A 7 30.99 11.06 1.03
CA ILE A 7 29.81 11.92 1.15
C ILE A 7 29.01 11.80 -0.14
N CYS A 8 27.69 11.67 -0.04
CA CYS A 8 26.80 11.70 -1.19
C CYS A 8 26.82 13.11 -1.80
N ASN A 9 27.26 13.24 -3.05
CA ASN A 9 27.30 14.52 -3.76
C ASN A 9 25.92 15.15 -3.98
N VAL A 10 24.83 14.40 -3.81
CA VAL A 10 23.45 14.88 -4.01
C VAL A 10 22.84 15.45 -2.73
N CYS A 11 22.81 14.66 -1.65
CA CYS A 11 22.15 15.04 -0.40
C CYS A 11 23.12 15.41 0.74
N ASN A 12 24.43 15.39 0.49
CA ASN A 12 25.50 15.60 1.47
C ASN A 12 25.49 14.63 2.67
N ALA A 13 24.76 13.52 2.60
CA ALA A 13 24.77 12.50 3.66
C ALA A 13 26.10 11.72 3.67
N ALA A 14 26.57 11.35 4.86
CA ALA A 14 27.73 10.48 5.02
C ALA A 14 27.42 9.06 4.51
N LEU A 15 28.32 8.51 3.70
CA LEU A 15 28.24 7.17 3.14
C LEU A 15 29.17 6.25 3.92
N PHE A 16 28.60 5.56 4.91
CA PHE A 16 29.33 4.61 5.74
C PHE A 16 29.61 3.29 4.99
N PRO A 17 30.70 2.57 5.33
CA PRO A 17 31.08 1.34 4.63
C PRO A 17 30.02 0.24 4.65
N ASP A 18 29.13 0.21 5.64
CA ASP A 18 28.03 -0.75 5.75
C ASP A 18 26.88 -0.49 4.76
N ARG A 19 26.84 0.70 4.15
CA ARG A 19 25.83 1.12 3.17
C ARG A 19 26.34 0.99 1.74
N ALA A 20 25.41 0.82 0.80
CA ALA A 20 25.74 0.82 -0.62
C ALA A 20 26.14 2.23 -1.07
N ARG A 21 27.31 2.32 -1.72
CA ARG A 21 27.83 3.54 -2.35
C ARG A 21 27.90 3.33 -3.86
N ILE A 22 27.32 4.25 -4.62
CA ILE A 22 27.38 4.25 -6.08
C ILE A 22 28.42 5.27 -6.50
N HIS A 23 29.53 4.81 -7.07
CA HIS A 23 30.62 5.65 -7.55
C HIS A 23 30.52 5.81 -9.06
N CYS A 24 30.49 7.04 -9.57
CA CYS A 24 30.52 7.30 -11.00
C CYS A 24 31.93 7.11 -11.54
N LEU A 25 32.08 6.36 -12.62
CA LEU A 25 33.38 6.07 -13.24
C LEU A 25 33.86 7.17 -14.19
N ILE A 26 32.95 8.06 -14.59
CA ILE A 26 33.22 9.17 -15.51
C ILE A 26 33.49 10.47 -14.75
N CYS A 27 32.73 10.74 -13.68
CA CYS A 27 32.87 11.98 -12.91
C CYS A 27 33.94 11.84 -11.82
N PRO A 28 34.89 12.80 -11.71
CA PRO A 28 35.91 12.74 -10.68
C PRO A 28 35.28 12.91 -9.29
N LYS A 29 35.44 11.90 -8.42
CA LYS A 29 34.98 11.91 -7.02
C LYS A 29 33.48 12.16 -6.86
N TYR A 30 32.67 11.59 -7.74
CA TYR A 30 31.23 11.62 -7.61
C TYR A 30 30.72 10.30 -7.02
N ASP A 31 30.20 10.38 -5.80
CA ASP A 31 29.58 9.29 -5.06
C ASP A 31 28.12 9.66 -4.73
N SER A 32 27.18 8.72 -4.90
CA SER A 32 25.79 8.89 -4.49
C SER A 32 25.31 7.75 -3.59
N CYS A 33 24.38 8.05 -2.66
CA CYS A 33 23.66 7.01 -1.94
C CYS A 33 22.67 6.29 -2.88
N ALA A 34 22.25 5.09 -2.48
CA ALA A 34 21.26 4.30 -3.21
C ALA A 34 19.96 5.08 -3.47
N ASP A 35 19.45 5.80 -2.47
CA ASP A 35 18.20 6.54 -2.60
C ASP A 35 18.28 7.67 -3.65
N CYS A 36 19.36 8.46 -3.62
CA CYS A 36 19.57 9.52 -4.61
C CYS A 36 19.80 8.97 -6.02
N HIS A 37 20.45 7.82 -6.15
CA HIS A 37 20.65 7.15 -7.43
C HIS A 37 19.33 6.61 -8.00
N ILE A 38 18.51 5.92 -7.19
CA ILE A 38 17.22 5.34 -7.60
C ILE A 38 16.22 6.43 -7.97
N THR A 39 16.18 7.53 -7.20
CA THR A 39 15.32 8.70 -7.49
C THR A 39 15.82 9.54 -8.66
N ARG A 40 16.93 9.14 -9.31
CA ARG A 40 17.53 9.81 -10.46
C ARG A 40 17.89 11.28 -10.20
N SER A 41 18.24 11.60 -8.95
CA SER A 41 18.67 12.94 -8.57
C SER A 41 20.15 13.14 -8.92
N VAL A 42 20.47 14.21 -9.66
CA VAL A 42 21.84 14.52 -10.11
C VAL A 42 22.23 15.96 -9.79
N LEU A 43 23.52 16.19 -9.49
CA LEU A 43 24.09 17.53 -9.27
C LEU A 43 25.34 17.74 -10.12
N GLY A 44 25.57 18.98 -10.53
CA GLY A 44 26.75 19.39 -11.29
C GLY A 44 26.79 18.82 -12.71
N THR A 45 27.95 18.30 -13.13
CA THR A 45 28.19 17.76 -14.48
C THR A 45 27.87 16.26 -14.60
N HIS A 46 27.33 15.64 -13.56
CA HIS A 46 26.98 14.23 -13.58
C HIS A 46 25.71 13.98 -14.40
N ARG A 47 25.71 12.89 -15.18
CA ARG A 47 24.56 12.44 -15.97
C ARG A 47 24.20 11.00 -15.57
N LEU A 48 22.91 10.68 -15.63
CA LEU A 48 22.39 9.35 -15.30
C LEU A 48 22.91 8.24 -16.22
N GLU A 49 23.37 8.61 -17.43
CA GLU A 49 23.94 7.69 -18.41
C GLU A 49 25.40 7.33 -18.12
N HIS A 50 26.04 7.96 -17.14
CA HIS A 50 27.42 7.64 -16.83
C HIS A 50 27.55 6.26 -16.18
N ASP A 51 28.57 5.51 -16.60
CA ASP A 51 28.90 4.25 -15.98
C ASP A 51 29.22 4.44 -14.48
N PHE A 52 28.86 3.43 -13.70
CA PHE A 52 29.01 3.45 -12.26
C PHE A 52 29.46 2.09 -11.71
N ALA A 53 30.06 2.11 -10.53
CA ALA A 53 30.40 0.93 -9.74
C ALA A 53 29.69 1.00 -8.39
N VAL A 54 29.19 -0.16 -7.91
CA VAL A 54 28.54 -0.26 -6.60
C VAL A 54 29.50 -0.88 -5.61
N TYR A 55 29.72 -0.19 -4.49
CA TYR A 55 30.55 -0.63 -3.38
C TYR A 55 29.70 -0.92 -2.14
N ARG A 56 30.05 -1.99 -1.41
CA ARG A 56 29.53 -2.32 -0.08
C ARG A 56 30.66 -2.92 0.76
N HIS A 57 30.85 -2.44 1.98
CA HIS A 57 31.98 -2.78 2.86
C HIS A 57 33.34 -2.55 2.17
N ASP A 58 33.46 -1.44 1.43
CA ASP A 58 34.63 -1.09 0.59
C ASP A 58 35.01 -2.14 -0.46
N ARG A 59 34.12 -3.10 -0.76
CA ARG A 59 34.26 -4.06 -1.85
C ARG A 59 33.31 -3.73 -2.97
N GLN A 60 33.81 -3.78 -4.20
CA GLN A 60 32.98 -3.65 -5.38
C GLN A 60 32.10 -4.91 -5.51
N VAL A 61 30.77 -4.71 -5.57
CA VAL A 61 29.78 -5.79 -5.62
C VAL A 61 29.33 -6.07 -7.05
N LEU A 62 29.42 -5.07 -7.93
CA LEU A 62 29.09 -5.17 -9.35
C LEU A 62 30.28 -4.70 -10.19
N PRO A 63 30.85 -5.55 -11.07
CA PRO A 63 31.86 -5.10 -12.01
C PRO A 63 31.25 -4.03 -12.93
N ALA A 64 32.02 -2.97 -13.16
CA ALA A 64 31.73 -1.98 -14.20
C ALA A 64 31.57 -2.71 -15.52
N GLY A 65 30.61 -2.31 -16.35
CA GLY A 65 30.25 -2.99 -17.58
C GLY A 65 31.45 -3.31 -18.47
N ASP A 66 31.88 -4.56 -18.42
CA ASP A 66 32.37 -5.28 -19.58
C ASP A 66 31.28 -6.31 -19.88
N GLU A 67 30.65 -6.20 -21.04
CA GLU A 67 29.93 -7.35 -21.60
C GLU A 67 30.89 -8.54 -21.59
N PRO A 68 30.48 -9.72 -21.09
CA PRO A 68 31.33 -10.89 -21.14
C PRO A 68 31.48 -11.31 -22.60
N GLU A 69 32.66 -11.05 -23.16
CA GLU A 69 33.19 -11.79 -24.29
C GLU A 69 33.02 -13.28 -23.99
N GLN A 70 32.23 -13.93 -24.87
CA GLN A 70 31.81 -15.31 -24.76
C GLN A 70 33.02 -16.24 -24.75
N THR A 71 33.55 -16.47 -23.55
CA THR A 71 34.34 -17.67 -23.31
C THR A 71 33.34 -18.81 -23.34
N ALA A 72 33.37 -19.56 -24.44
CA ALA A 72 32.57 -20.75 -24.68
C ALA A 72 32.85 -21.83 -23.62
N VAL A 73 32.26 -21.68 -22.45
CA VAL A 73 31.88 -22.81 -21.62
C VAL A 73 30.61 -23.35 -22.27
N ARG A 74 30.72 -24.53 -22.87
CA ARG A 74 29.58 -25.34 -23.29
C ARG A 74 28.73 -25.64 -22.04
N SER A 75 27.84 -24.73 -21.69
CA SER A 75 26.70 -25.01 -20.82
C SER A 75 25.64 -25.67 -21.68
N GLU A 76 25.76 -26.98 -21.81
CA GLU A 76 24.65 -27.85 -22.19
C GLU A 76 23.60 -27.83 -21.07
N ASP A 77 22.79 -26.77 -20.95
CA ASP A 77 21.47 -26.85 -20.28
C ASP A 77 20.53 -25.64 -20.57
N VAL A 78 20.51 -25.12 -21.80
CA VAL A 78 19.68 -23.95 -22.19
C VAL A 78 18.17 -24.28 -22.31
N ASN A 79 17.74 -25.52 -22.01
CA ASN A 79 16.35 -25.95 -22.16
C ASN A 79 15.68 -26.43 -20.87
N ARG A 80 16.31 -26.25 -19.71
CA ARG A 80 15.63 -26.54 -18.46
C ARG A 80 14.71 -25.36 -18.13
N PRO A 81 13.37 -25.53 -18.17
CA PRO A 81 12.47 -24.46 -17.74
C PRO A 81 12.85 -24.07 -16.31
N ASP A 82 12.90 -22.77 -16.02
CA ASP A 82 13.18 -22.27 -14.68
C ASP A 82 12.29 -23.02 -13.68
N ASP A 83 12.90 -23.79 -12.77
CA ASP A 83 12.21 -24.68 -11.82
C ASP A 83 11.14 -23.90 -11.02
N ARG A 84 11.29 -22.57 -10.89
CA ARG A 84 10.30 -21.68 -10.26
C ARG A 84 9.03 -21.51 -11.07
N ILE A 85 9.13 -21.48 -12.41
CA ILE A 85 7.97 -21.40 -13.30
C ILE A 85 7.15 -22.69 -13.16
N VAL A 86 7.83 -23.84 -13.08
CA VAL A 86 7.18 -25.13 -12.87
C VAL A 86 6.50 -25.20 -11.50
N TYR A 87 7.14 -24.67 -10.46
CA TYR A 87 6.57 -24.61 -9.11
C TYR A 87 5.33 -23.73 -9.02
N TRP A 88 5.42 -22.46 -9.45
CA TRP A 88 4.33 -21.49 -9.32
C TRP A 88 3.20 -21.72 -10.32
N GLY A 89 3.52 -22.19 -11.53
CA GLY A 89 2.55 -22.30 -12.62
C GLY A 89 1.86 -20.97 -12.93
N ASN A 90 0.63 -21.05 -13.45
CA ASN A 90 -0.20 -19.86 -13.65
C ASN A 90 -0.94 -19.52 -12.35
N LEU A 91 -0.94 -18.23 -11.98
CA LEU A 91 -1.68 -17.76 -10.81
C LEU A 91 -3.20 -17.71 -11.03
N LEU A 92 -3.64 -17.70 -12.30
CA LEU A 92 -5.05 -17.78 -12.69
C LEU A 92 -5.36 -19.09 -13.42
N THR A 93 -6.57 -19.59 -13.19
CA THR A 93 -7.18 -20.63 -14.01
C THR A 93 -7.76 -20.02 -15.30
N PRO A 94 -8.04 -20.84 -16.33
CA PRO A 94 -8.76 -20.37 -17.52
C PRO A 94 -10.15 -19.79 -17.22
N ALA A 95 -10.73 -20.12 -16.06
CA ALA A 95 -12.02 -19.60 -15.61
C ALA A 95 -11.91 -18.23 -14.90
N LYS A 96 -10.74 -17.57 -14.96
CA LYS A 96 -10.46 -16.30 -14.26
C LYS A 96 -10.64 -16.40 -12.74
N THR A 97 -10.36 -17.57 -12.16
CA THR A 97 -10.27 -17.76 -10.70
C THR A 97 -8.81 -17.95 -10.29
N THR A 98 -8.52 -17.75 -9.02
CA THR A 98 -7.19 -18.04 -8.44
C THR A 98 -6.83 -19.51 -8.61
N SER A 99 -5.56 -19.80 -8.88
CA SER A 99 -5.05 -21.17 -8.84
C SER A 99 -4.85 -21.64 -7.40
N ALA A 100 -4.80 -22.95 -7.18
CA ALA A 100 -4.67 -23.52 -5.84
C ALA A 100 -3.42 -23.02 -5.11
N ILE A 101 -2.27 -22.97 -5.78
CA ILE A 101 -1.02 -22.47 -5.17
C ILE A 101 -1.10 -20.98 -4.82
N PHE A 102 -1.77 -20.18 -5.65
CA PHE A 102 -1.96 -18.77 -5.37
C PHE A 102 -2.91 -18.54 -4.19
N SER A 103 -4.03 -19.27 -4.14
CA SER A 103 -4.96 -19.25 -3.00
C SER A 103 -4.26 -19.62 -1.69
N ARG A 104 -3.42 -20.67 -1.69
CA ARG A 104 -2.61 -21.04 -0.53
C ARG A 104 -1.61 -19.96 -0.12
N LEU A 105 -0.97 -19.30 -1.08
CA LEU A 105 -0.08 -18.18 -0.81
C LEU A 105 -0.83 -17.03 -0.15
N VAL A 106 -1.99 -16.64 -0.68
CA VAL A 106 -2.81 -15.57 -0.10
C VAL A 106 -3.25 -15.92 1.33
N LYS A 107 -3.67 -17.17 1.58
CA LYS A 107 -3.97 -17.65 2.93
C LYS A 107 -2.76 -17.59 3.88
N ALA A 108 -1.57 -17.90 3.38
CA ALA A 108 -0.35 -17.81 4.17
C ALA A 108 0.02 -16.35 4.51
N ILE A 109 -0.14 -15.43 3.55
CA ILE A 109 0.01 -13.99 3.77
C ILE A 109 -1.02 -13.52 4.80
N PHE A 110 -2.29 -13.90 4.64
CA PHE A 110 -3.35 -13.58 5.58
C PHE A 110 -2.98 -14.02 7.00
N ALA A 111 -2.62 -15.29 7.17
CA ALA A 111 -2.28 -15.86 8.48
C ALA A 111 -1.05 -15.18 9.12
N HIS A 112 -0.14 -14.64 8.31
CA HIS A 112 0.99 -13.86 8.82
C HIS A 112 0.55 -12.52 9.43
N PHE A 113 -0.43 -11.85 8.81
CA PHE A 113 -0.91 -10.54 9.27
C PHE A 113 -2.05 -10.62 10.29
N ASP A 114 -2.81 -11.72 10.34
CA ASP A 114 -3.82 -11.99 11.38
C ASP A 114 -3.15 -12.39 12.70
N ALA A 115 -2.39 -11.46 13.27
CA ALA A 115 -1.63 -11.65 14.51
C ALA A 115 -2.53 -11.99 15.69
N THR A 116 -3.81 -11.63 15.61
CA THR A 116 -4.82 -11.94 16.62
C THR A 116 -5.49 -13.31 16.43
N CYS A 117 -5.17 -14.04 15.36
CA CYS A 117 -5.81 -15.30 14.97
C CYS A 117 -7.35 -15.18 14.98
N SER A 118 -7.87 -14.03 14.59
CA SER A 118 -9.28 -13.70 14.66
C SER A 118 -10.07 -14.27 13.48
N GLY A 119 -9.37 -14.68 12.41
CA GLY A 119 -9.97 -15.08 11.16
C GLY A 119 -10.42 -13.90 10.29
N ALA A 120 -10.09 -12.65 10.66
CA ALA A 120 -10.36 -11.46 9.86
C ALA A 120 -9.31 -10.36 10.13
N LEU A 121 -8.72 -9.76 9.09
CA LEU A 121 -7.77 -8.67 9.29
C LEU A 121 -8.48 -7.43 9.81
N GLN A 122 -8.03 -6.98 10.97
CA GLN A 122 -8.39 -5.68 11.53
C GLN A 122 -7.85 -4.55 10.62
N PRO A 123 -8.44 -3.34 10.65
CA PRO A 123 -7.94 -2.19 9.90
C PRO A 123 -6.43 -1.95 10.01
N SER A 124 -5.87 -2.08 11.22
CA SER A 124 -4.44 -1.91 11.46
C SER A 124 -3.59 -3.02 10.85
N GLU A 125 -4.07 -4.28 10.87
CA GLU A 125 -3.38 -5.42 10.27
C GLU A 125 -3.41 -5.33 8.75
N PHE A 126 -4.54 -4.91 8.18
CA PHE A 126 -4.66 -4.67 6.74
C PHE A 126 -3.79 -3.49 6.28
N CYS A 127 -3.74 -2.40 7.06
CA CYS A 127 -2.80 -1.30 6.81
C CYS A 127 -1.34 -1.77 6.87
N ALA A 128 -0.98 -2.64 7.83
CA ALA A 128 0.36 -3.22 7.90
C ALA A 128 0.70 -4.06 6.66
N LEU A 129 -0.28 -4.84 6.15
CA LEU A 129 -0.14 -5.59 4.90
C LEU A 129 0.16 -4.66 3.72
N LEU A 130 -0.64 -3.61 3.54
CA LEU A 130 -0.46 -2.68 2.42
C LEU A 130 0.85 -1.88 2.54
N SER A 131 1.22 -1.47 3.75
CA SER A 131 2.53 -0.85 3.98
C SER A 131 3.69 -1.80 3.64
N ALA A 132 3.60 -3.07 4.02
CA ALA A 132 4.60 -4.09 3.66
C ALA A 132 4.65 -4.38 2.16
N ALA A 133 3.52 -4.22 1.47
CA ALA A 133 3.42 -4.31 0.02
C ALA A 133 3.96 -3.05 -0.71
N GLY A 134 4.38 -2.02 0.03
CA GLY A 134 5.00 -0.81 -0.52
C GLY A 134 4.05 0.35 -0.77
N PHE A 135 2.78 0.26 -0.34
CA PHE A 135 1.85 1.37 -0.47
C PHE A 135 2.27 2.55 0.40
N THR A 136 2.13 3.75 -0.15
CA THR A 136 2.38 5.01 0.56
C THR A 136 1.08 5.58 1.14
N ALA A 137 1.20 6.51 2.08
CA ALA A 137 0.05 7.21 2.67
C ALA A 137 -0.70 8.13 1.68
N GLU A 138 -0.09 8.43 0.53
CA GLU A 138 -0.74 9.17 -0.57
C GLU A 138 -1.65 8.25 -1.38
N GLN A 139 -1.21 7.02 -1.62
CA GLN A 139 -1.99 5.98 -2.31
C GLN A 139 -3.04 5.34 -1.39
N PHE A 140 -2.73 5.20 -0.10
CA PHE A 140 -3.60 4.61 0.90
C PHE A 140 -3.65 5.49 2.16
N PRO A 141 -4.54 6.50 2.20
CA PRO A 141 -4.66 7.46 3.30
C PRO A 141 -4.71 6.86 4.71
N PRO A 142 -5.35 5.70 4.96
CA PRO A 142 -5.34 5.07 6.27
C PRO A 142 -3.95 4.81 6.86
N LEU A 143 -2.89 4.70 6.03
CA LEU A 143 -1.51 4.51 6.52
C LEU A 143 -0.99 5.72 7.32
N LYS A 144 -1.62 6.89 7.22
CA LYS A 144 -1.26 8.08 8.02
C LYS A 144 -1.57 7.89 9.50
N VAL A 145 -2.51 7.01 9.83
CA VAL A 145 -3.03 6.85 11.18
C VAL A 145 -2.29 5.72 11.88
N SER A 146 -1.40 6.08 12.81
CA SER A 146 -0.69 5.09 13.62
C SER A 146 -1.61 4.52 14.70
N PRO A 147 -1.82 3.19 14.76
CA PRO A 147 -2.77 2.58 15.70
C PRO A 147 -2.42 2.83 17.17
N GLY A 148 -1.17 3.16 17.50
CA GLY A 148 -0.73 3.43 18.88
C GLY A 148 -0.95 4.87 19.37
N SER A 149 -1.20 5.83 18.46
CA SER A 149 -1.31 7.26 18.80
C SER A 149 -2.54 7.95 18.24
N ALA A 150 -3.37 7.23 17.48
CA ALA A 150 -4.56 7.77 16.85
C ALA A 150 -5.64 8.12 17.87
N SER A 151 -6.30 9.27 17.68
CA SER A 151 -7.49 9.60 18.46
C SER A 151 -8.67 8.71 18.04
N PRO A 152 -9.71 8.58 18.89
CA PRO A 152 -10.93 7.87 18.50
C PRO A 152 -11.59 8.39 17.22
N ALA A 153 -11.51 9.69 16.97
CA ALA A 153 -12.03 10.31 15.76
C ALA A 153 -11.24 9.88 14.51
N ASP A 154 -9.91 9.89 14.58
CA ASP A 154 -9.05 9.46 13.46
C ASP A 154 -9.31 7.99 13.10
N LEU A 155 -9.47 7.13 14.12
CA LEU A 155 -9.78 5.71 13.91
C LEU A 155 -11.17 5.51 13.30
N HIS A 156 -12.14 6.37 13.64
CA HIS A 156 -13.46 6.31 13.02
C HIS A 156 -13.41 6.73 11.54
N GLU A 157 -12.68 7.78 11.21
CA GLU A 157 -12.50 8.22 9.82
C GLU A 157 -11.82 7.15 8.97
N VAL A 158 -10.78 6.50 9.51
CA VAL A 158 -10.11 5.36 8.87
C VAL A 158 -11.07 4.20 8.62
N ASP A 159 -11.86 3.82 9.63
CA ASP A 159 -12.81 2.73 9.51
C ASP A 159 -13.88 3.04 8.45
N SER A 160 -14.42 4.27 8.42
CA SER A 160 -15.38 4.70 7.40
C SER A 160 -14.77 4.71 6.00
N TRP A 161 -13.53 5.21 5.86
CA TRP A 161 -12.82 5.20 4.59
C TRP A 161 -12.62 3.76 4.10
N LEU A 162 -12.16 2.86 4.97
CA LEU A 162 -11.94 1.46 4.63
C LEU A 162 -13.23 0.73 4.27
N ALA A 163 -14.33 1.00 4.98
CA ALA A 163 -15.62 0.39 4.67
C ALA A 163 -16.10 0.79 3.26
N ASN A 164 -16.01 2.09 2.94
CA ASN A 164 -16.35 2.59 1.60
C ASN A 164 -15.42 2.02 0.53
N TRP A 165 -14.12 1.95 0.82
CA TRP A 165 -13.13 1.37 -0.09
C TRP A 165 -13.40 -0.12 -0.33
N MET A 166 -13.62 -0.91 0.72
CA MET A 166 -13.94 -2.34 0.58
C MET A 166 -15.25 -2.55 -0.17
N GLN A 167 -16.25 -1.68 -0.01
CA GLN A 167 -17.51 -1.73 -0.72
C GLN A 167 -17.37 -1.38 -2.22
N SER A 168 -16.36 -0.59 -2.60
CA SER A 168 -16.08 -0.29 -4.01
C SER A 168 -15.58 -1.51 -4.79
N PHE A 169 -15.12 -2.55 -4.06
CA PHE A 169 -14.73 -3.84 -4.60
C PHE A 169 -15.75 -4.91 -4.16
N PRO A 170 -15.94 -6.00 -4.90
CA PRO A 170 -16.78 -7.11 -4.48
C PRO A 170 -16.04 -8.00 -3.46
N LEU A 171 -15.54 -7.40 -2.36
CA LEU A 171 -14.79 -8.10 -1.31
C LEU A 171 -15.73 -8.64 -0.25
N ASP A 172 -15.39 -9.80 0.28
CA ASP A 172 -15.97 -10.36 1.47
C ASP A 172 -15.33 -9.68 2.71
N TYR A 173 -16.14 -8.92 3.44
CA TYR A 173 -15.75 -8.28 4.68
C TYR A 173 -16.90 -8.36 5.69
N SER A 174 -16.57 -8.26 6.97
CA SER A 174 -17.55 -8.18 8.05
C SER A 174 -17.45 -6.85 8.77
N MET A 175 -18.55 -6.38 9.33
CA MET A 175 -18.58 -5.18 10.15
C MET A 175 -18.65 -5.58 11.62
N THR A 176 -17.88 -4.90 12.46
CA THR A 176 -17.90 -5.10 13.91
C THR A 176 -18.00 -3.77 14.66
N THR A 177 -18.40 -3.83 15.92
CA THR A 177 -18.44 -2.65 16.78
C THR A 177 -17.03 -2.31 17.26
N ARG A 178 -16.55 -1.11 16.95
CA ARG A 178 -15.27 -0.64 17.52
C ARG A 178 -15.43 -0.38 19.01
N ARG A 179 -14.53 -0.96 19.80
CA ARG A 179 -14.39 -0.68 21.23
C ARG A 179 -13.07 0.05 21.44
N PHE A 180 -13.15 1.18 22.13
CA PHE A 180 -11.97 1.90 22.58
C PHE A 180 -11.62 1.45 24.00
N PRO A 181 -10.32 1.39 24.35
CA PRO A 181 -9.93 1.07 25.72
C PRO A 181 -10.57 2.09 26.68
N PRO A 182 -11.00 1.66 27.88
CA PRO A 182 -11.50 2.59 28.86
C PRO A 182 -10.40 3.60 29.23
N PRO A 183 -10.76 4.85 29.57
CA PRO A 183 -9.79 5.82 29.99
C PRO A 183 -9.06 5.35 31.26
N PRO A 184 -7.79 5.75 31.46
CA PRO A 184 -7.04 5.37 32.66
C PRO A 184 -7.78 5.83 33.91
N PRO A 185 -7.79 5.05 35.01
CA PRO A 185 -8.48 5.44 36.22
C PRO A 185 -7.88 6.72 36.83
N ILE A 186 -8.70 7.56 37.43
CA ILE A 186 -8.23 8.77 38.13
C ILE A 186 -7.62 8.36 39.47
N GLU A 187 -6.35 8.68 39.70
CA GLU A 187 -5.70 8.43 40.99
C GLU A 187 -6.27 9.37 42.08
N PRO A 188 -6.81 8.85 43.19
CA PRO A 188 -7.34 9.67 44.26
C PRO A 188 -6.20 10.34 45.04
N VAL A 189 -6.33 11.64 45.30
CA VAL A 189 -5.40 12.38 46.18
C VAL A 189 -5.97 12.36 47.59
N ASN A 190 -5.25 11.77 48.54
CA ASN A 190 -5.72 11.55 49.92
C ASN A 190 -7.06 10.78 50.00
N GLY A 191 -7.25 9.80 49.12
CA GLY A 191 -8.46 8.97 49.09
C GLY A 191 -9.70 9.66 48.53
N ARG A 192 -9.58 10.87 47.93
CA ARG A 192 -10.67 11.56 47.25
C ARG A 192 -10.26 12.02 45.85
N ILE A 193 -11.15 11.87 44.88
CA ILE A 193 -10.98 12.45 43.55
C ILE A 193 -11.42 13.92 43.63
N ARG A 194 -10.53 14.85 43.28
CA ARG A 194 -10.87 16.27 43.25
C ARG A 194 -11.73 16.54 42.01
N MET A 195 -12.74 17.40 42.15
CA MET A 195 -13.63 17.78 41.03
C MET A 195 -12.85 18.34 39.82
N ARG A 196 -11.76 19.08 40.08
CA ARG A 196 -10.84 19.55 39.03
C ARG A 196 -10.19 18.41 38.27
N ASP A 197 -9.71 17.38 38.97
CA ASP A 197 -9.05 16.23 38.34
C ASP A 197 -10.06 15.41 37.53
N GLN A 198 -11.30 15.30 38.01
CA GLN A 198 -12.40 14.67 37.28
C GLN A 198 -12.79 15.44 36.01
N LEU A 199 -12.86 16.77 36.08
CA LEU A 199 -13.14 17.61 34.91
C LEU A 199 -12.00 17.56 33.88
N LEU A 200 -10.75 17.68 34.34
CA LEU A 200 -9.59 17.55 33.46
C LEU A 200 -9.52 16.17 32.81
N HIS A 201 -9.82 15.11 33.56
CA HIS A 201 -9.88 13.76 33.05
C HIS A 201 -10.96 13.60 31.97
N ALA A 202 -12.19 14.09 32.22
CA ALA A 202 -13.27 14.04 31.23
C ALA A 202 -12.96 14.85 29.95
N LEU A 203 -12.23 15.97 30.07
CA LEU A 203 -11.78 16.76 28.92
C LEU A 203 -10.65 16.08 28.14
N MET A 204 -9.73 15.40 28.84
CA MET A 204 -8.61 14.67 28.23
C MET A 204 -9.04 13.34 27.61
N TYR A 205 -10.06 12.69 28.19
CA TYR A 205 -10.57 11.40 27.77
C TYR A 205 -12.10 11.47 27.61
N PRO A 206 -12.60 12.16 26.58
CA PRO A 206 -14.03 12.15 26.29
C PRO A 206 -14.52 10.71 26.12
N GLU A 207 -15.78 10.44 26.51
CA GLU A 207 -16.35 9.11 26.31
C GLU A 207 -16.24 8.72 24.83
N PRO A 208 -15.55 7.61 24.52
CA PRO A 208 -15.30 7.26 23.14
C PRO A 208 -16.64 6.91 22.46
N PRO A 209 -16.89 7.42 21.24
CA PRO A 209 -18.12 7.09 20.54
C PRO A 209 -18.19 5.59 20.28
N VAL A 210 -19.29 4.95 20.66
CA VAL A 210 -19.57 3.57 20.25
C VAL A 210 -20.06 3.60 18.81
N VAL A 211 -19.23 3.15 17.88
CA VAL A 211 -19.61 3.03 16.47
C VAL A 211 -20.06 1.59 16.23
N THR A 212 -21.37 1.36 16.34
CA THR A 212 -22.01 0.10 15.98
C THR A 212 -21.77 -0.22 14.52
N ASP A 213 -21.27 -1.43 14.26
CA ASP A 213 -20.96 -1.93 12.92
C ASP A 213 -20.13 -0.96 12.07
N GLY A 214 -19.23 -0.21 12.74
CA GLY A 214 -18.40 0.80 12.09
C GLY A 214 -17.06 0.27 11.63
N LYS A 215 -16.58 -0.85 12.18
CA LYS A 215 -15.21 -1.34 11.97
C LYS A 215 -15.17 -2.45 10.92
N PRO A 216 -14.62 -2.20 9.72
CA PRO A 216 -14.52 -3.22 8.67
C PRO A 216 -13.39 -4.21 8.98
N LEU A 217 -13.70 -5.50 8.90
CA LEU A 217 -12.74 -6.60 9.02
C LEU A 217 -12.69 -7.38 7.71
N LEU A 218 -11.51 -7.47 7.11
CA LEU A 218 -11.32 -8.17 5.83
C LEU A 218 -11.17 -9.68 6.08
N THR A 219 -11.99 -10.51 5.45
CA THR A 219 -11.90 -11.97 5.62
C THR A 219 -10.79 -12.56 4.73
N PRO A 220 -10.40 -13.84 4.93
CA PRO A 220 -9.47 -14.52 4.04
C PRO A 220 -9.95 -14.54 2.59
N LEU A 221 -11.26 -14.74 2.39
CA LEU A 221 -11.88 -14.71 1.07
C LEU A 221 -11.83 -13.30 0.47
N GLY A 222 -12.08 -12.27 1.29
CA GLY A 222 -11.95 -10.87 0.87
C GLY A 222 -10.53 -10.53 0.41
N LEU A 223 -9.50 -11.00 1.11
CA LEU A 223 -8.12 -10.78 0.69
C LEU A 223 -7.80 -11.51 -0.63
N GLU A 224 -8.31 -12.72 -0.81
CA GLU A 224 -8.18 -13.45 -2.08
C GLU A 224 -8.88 -12.74 -3.24
N GLN A 225 -10.09 -12.21 -3.02
CA GLN A 225 -10.80 -11.41 -4.00
C GLN A 225 -10.07 -10.10 -4.32
N PHE A 226 -9.44 -9.46 -3.33
CA PHE A 226 -8.63 -8.27 -3.53
C PHE A 226 -7.44 -8.57 -4.46
N PHE A 227 -6.68 -9.62 -4.18
CA PHE A 227 -5.57 -10.02 -5.05
C PHE A 227 -6.02 -10.46 -6.43
N LEU A 228 -7.14 -11.19 -6.53
CA LEU A 228 -7.72 -11.56 -7.82
C LEU A 228 -8.12 -10.32 -8.63
N HIS A 229 -8.75 -9.34 -7.99
CA HIS A 229 -9.13 -8.09 -8.65
C HIS A 229 -7.90 -7.33 -9.15
N ALA A 230 -6.88 -7.18 -8.30
CA ALA A 230 -5.61 -6.56 -8.69
C ALA A 230 -4.92 -7.31 -9.84
N LEU A 231 -4.97 -8.65 -9.84
CA LEU A 231 -4.36 -9.50 -10.86
C LEU A 231 -5.04 -9.36 -12.22
N LEU A 232 -6.36 -9.19 -12.24
CA LEU A 232 -7.14 -8.96 -13.45
C LEU A 232 -7.02 -7.52 -13.95
N HIS A 233 -6.79 -6.56 -13.04
CA HIS A 233 -6.71 -5.15 -13.36
C HIS A 233 -5.33 -4.73 -13.89
N ASP A 234 -4.28 -4.94 -13.10
CA ASP A 234 -2.90 -4.65 -13.49
C ASP A 234 -1.98 -5.78 -13.02
N PRO A 235 -1.84 -6.85 -13.82
CA PRO A 235 -0.96 -7.97 -13.47
C PRO A 235 0.51 -7.56 -13.40
N GLY A 236 0.91 -6.45 -14.05
CA GLY A 236 2.27 -5.93 -14.01
C GLY A 236 2.56 -5.29 -12.65
N GLU A 237 1.72 -4.36 -12.23
CA GLU A 237 1.82 -3.70 -10.92
C GLU A 237 1.72 -4.72 -9.79
N LEU A 238 0.73 -5.62 -9.82
CA LEU A 238 0.61 -6.64 -8.79
C LEU A 238 1.85 -7.54 -8.71
N SER A 239 2.48 -7.86 -9.85
CA SER A 239 3.71 -8.66 -9.86
C SER A 239 4.83 -7.97 -9.09
N VAL A 240 4.98 -6.66 -9.23
CA VAL A 240 5.97 -5.88 -8.47
C VAL A 240 5.61 -5.83 -6.99
N THR A 241 4.38 -5.40 -6.68
CA THR A 241 3.86 -5.22 -5.32
C THR A 241 3.90 -6.51 -4.51
N LEU A 242 3.46 -7.63 -5.09
CA LEU A 242 3.46 -8.92 -4.42
C LEU A 242 4.87 -9.46 -4.19
N ASN A 243 5.78 -9.31 -5.16
CA ASN A 243 7.18 -9.71 -4.96
C ASN A 243 7.89 -8.83 -3.93
N GLN A 244 7.57 -7.54 -3.87
CA GLN A 244 8.07 -6.65 -2.81
C GLN A 244 7.57 -7.10 -1.44
N LEU A 245 6.27 -7.41 -1.33
CA LEU A 245 5.69 -7.97 -0.11
C LEU A 245 6.44 -9.25 0.31
N LEU A 246 6.56 -10.23 -0.59
CA LEU A 246 7.21 -11.50 -0.29
C LEU A 246 8.70 -11.36 0.08
N CYS A 247 9.41 -10.38 -0.51
CA CYS A 247 10.78 -10.06 -0.12
C CYS A 247 10.88 -9.48 1.29
N GLY A 248 9.87 -8.71 1.73
CA GLY A 248 9.81 -8.13 3.07
C GLY A 248 9.37 -9.10 4.16
N LEU A 249 8.70 -10.19 3.78
CA LEU A 249 8.18 -11.20 4.71
C LEU A 249 9.21 -12.30 5.02
N PRO A 250 9.13 -12.91 6.22
CA PRO A 250 9.82 -14.17 6.46
C PRO A 250 9.30 -15.24 5.49
N ARG A 251 10.03 -16.35 5.35
CA ARG A 251 9.54 -17.49 4.57
C ARG A 251 8.22 -17.98 5.14
N LEU A 252 7.16 -17.85 4.34
CA LEU A 252 5.82 -18.25 4.72
C LEU A 252 5.68 -19.78 4.67
N THR A 253 4.87 -20.31 5.57
CA THR A 253 4.48 -21.72 5.60
C THR A 253 3.17 -21.89 4.84
N ASP A 254 3.13 -22.84 3.92
CA ASP A 254 1.91 -23.25 3.23
C ASP A 254 0.94 -23.89 4.25
N PRO A 255 -0.26 -23.32 4.45
CA PRO A 255 -1.21 -23.80 5.45
C PRO A 255 -1.77 -25.19 5.15
N GLU A 256 -1.75 -25.66 3.90
CA GLU A 256 -2.28 -26.98 3.54
C GLU A 256 -1.23 -28.08 3.64
N THR A 257 0.03 -27.78 3.29
CA THR A 257 1.11 -28.78 3.28
C THR A 257 2.00 -28.73 4.51
N GLY A 258 1.96 -27.64 5.28
CA GLY A 258 2.85 -27.39 6.42
C GLY A 258 4.31 -27.15 6.03
N ARG A 259 4.62 -27.05 4.73
CA ARG A 259 5.96 -26.81 4.20
C ARG A 259 6.17 -25.34 3.89
N LEU A 260 7.42 -24.87 3.90
CA LEU A 260 7.72 -23.53 3.44
C LEU A 260 7.51 -23.41 1.93
N PHE A 261 7.05 -22.25 1.45
CA PHE A 261 7.07 -21.95 0.02
C PHE A 261 8.52 -22.00 -0.50
N GLU A 262 8.73 -22.75 -1.60
CA GLU A 262 10.08 -23.06 -2.10
C GLU A 262 10.78 -21.82 -2.66
N ALA A 263 10.02 -20.90 -3.25
CA ALA A 263 10.48 -19.64 -3.78
C ALA A 263 9.80 -18.46 -3.07
N GLN A 264 10.54 -17.38 -2.81
CA GLN A 264 10.01 -16.11 -2.29
C GLN A 264 9.77 -15.06 -3.38
N ALA A 265 9.99 -15.44 -4.64
CA ALA A 265 9.71 -14.60 -5.79
C ALA A 265 8.90 -15.39 -6.81
N ILE A 266 7.87 -14.74 -7.35
CA ILE A 266 7.00 -15.27 -8.38
C ILE A 266 7.45 -14.68 -9.73
N PRO A 267 7.88 -15.51 -10.68
CA PRO A 267 8.25 -15.06 -12.02
C PRO A 267 7.12 -14.27 -12.70
N ARG A 268 7.45 -13.22 -13.45
CA ARG A 268 6.45 -12.41 -14.18
C ARG A 268 5.61 -13.24 -15.15
N SER A 269 6.16 -14.33 -15.68
CA SER A 269 5.48 -15.29 -16.57
C SER A 269 4.32 -16.04 -15.91
N CYS A 270 4.26 -16.09 -14.57
CA CYS A 270 3.16 -16.70 -13.83
C CYS A 270 1.91 -15.78 -13.76
N PHE A 271 2.07 -14.49 -14.05
CA PHE A 271 1.01 -13.49 -14.09
C PHE A 271 0.48 -13.32 -15.52
N PRO A 272 -0.79 -12.94 -15.72
CA PRO A 272 -1.33 -12.61 -17.04
C PRO A 272 -0.48 -11.57 -17.78
N SER A 273 -0.36 -11.71 -19.10
CA SER A 273 0.45 -10.79 -19.91
C SER A 273 -0.18 -9.39 -20.02
N ALA A 274 -1.50 -9.29 -19.92
CA ALA A 274 -2.26 -8.05 -19.98
C ALA A 274 -3.45 -8.08 -19.01
N ALA A 275 -4.01 -6.92 -18.74
CA ALA A 275 -5.26 -6.75 -18.01
C ALA A 275 -6.42 -7.49 -18.69
N ASP A 276 -7.40 -7.91 -17.89
CA ASP A 276 -8.61 -8.56 -18.40
C ASP A 276 -9.55 -7.51 -19.04
N PRO A 277 -9.88 -7.62 -20.34
CA PRO A 277 -10.68 -6.61 -21.02
C PRO A 277 -12.10 -6.49 -20.46
N GLU A 278 -12.66 -7.57 -19.92
CA GLU A 278 -13.99 -7.55 -19.31
C GLU A 278 -13.98 -6.84 -17.94
N ALA A 279 -12.95 -7.07 -17.12
CA ALA A 279 -12.74 -6.32 -15.88
C ALA A 279 -12.57 -4.82 -16.16
N GLU A 280 -11.80 -4.48 -17.20
CA GLU A 280 -11.58 -3.10 -17.65
C GLU A 280 -12.88 -2.43 -18.12
N GLU A 281 -13.71 -3.13 -18.93
CA GLU A 281 -15.01 -2.63 -19.37
C GLU A 281 -15.97 -2.40 -18.19
N LYS A 282 -16.03 -3.35 -17.24
CA LYS A 282 -16.85 -3.21 -16.03
C LYS A 282 -16.43 -1.99 -15.21
N ARG A 283 -15.13 -1.74 -15.08
CA ARG A 283 -14.59 -0.55 -14.40
C ARG A 283 -14.99 0.73 -15.10
N MET A 284 -14.81 0.83 -16.41
CA MET A 284 -15.22 2.02 -17.18
C MET A 284 -16.71 2.30 -17.02
N LYS A 285 -17.55 1.27 -17.01
CA LYS A 285 -19.00 1.42 -16.76
C LYS A 285 -19.31 1.87 -15.34
N ALA A 286 -18.64 1.30 -14.33
CA ALA A 286 -18.81 1.71 -12.93
C ALA A 286 -18.41 3.17 -12.73
N GLN A 287 -17.26 3.58 -13.26
CA GLN A 287 -16.77 4.96 -13.18
C GLN A 287 -17.69 5.95 -13.90
N ALA A 288 -18.22 5.58 -15.08
CA ALA A 288 -19.19 6.40 -15.79
C ALA A 288 -20.52 6.55 -15.03
N MET A 289 -20.95 5.48 -14.34
CA MET A 289 -22.14 5.52 -13.50
C MET A 289 -21.95 6.39 -12.25
N GLU A 290 -20.77 6.32 -11.63
CA GLU A 290 -20.39 7.13 -10.48
C GLU A 290 -20.33 8.63 -10.85
N LEU A 291 -19.62 8.98 -11.93
CA LEU A 291 -19.54 10.36 -12.42
C LEU A 291 -20.93 10.94 -12.74
N ARG A 292 -21.83 10.10 -13.26
CA ARG A 292 -23.23 10.48 -13.50
C ARG A 292 -23.99 10.71 -12.20
N ALA A 293 -23.82 9.84 -11.20
CA ALA A 293 -24.45 9.99 -9.90
C ALA A 293 -23.97 11.26 -9.17
N GLU A 294 -22.67 11.56 -9.24
CA GLU A 294 -22.10 12.81 -8.71
C GLU A 294 -22.69 14.04 -9.41
N HIS A 295 -22.77 14.01 -10.74
CA HIS A 295 -23.39 15.09 -11.50
C HIS A 295 -24.86 15.30 -11.12
N ASP A 296 -25.63 14.22 -11.00
CA ASP A 296 -27.04 14.27 -10.63
C ASP A 296 -27.23 14.80 -9.18
N ALA A 297 -26.34 14.41 -8.26
CA ALA A 297 -26.32 14.91 -6.89
C ALA A 297 -25.99 16.41 -6.83
N HIS A 298 -24.97 16.85 -7.58
CA HIS A 298 -24.61 18.26 -7.70
C HIS A 298 -25.76 19.09 -8.28
N MET A 299 -26.41 18.60 -9.33
CA MET A 299 -27.61 19.23 -9.90
C MET A 299 -28.79 19.22 -8.93
N GLY A 300 -28.91 18.20 -8.08
CA GLY A 300 -29.88 18.14 -6.98
C GLY A 300 -29.65 19.24 -5.95
N ILE A 301 -28.41 19.43 -5.49
CA ILE A 301 -28.03 20.48 -4.54
C ILE A 301 -28.30 21.86 -5.14
N MET A 302 -27.86 22.11 -6.38
CA MET A 302 -28.11 23.35 -7.11
C MET A 302 -29.60 23.68 -7.21
N ARG A 303 -30.45 22.68 -7.52
CA ARG A 303 -31.90 22.85 -7.55
C ARG A 303 -32.48 23.14 -6.17
N GLY A 304 -32.00 22.46 -5.13
CA GLY A 304 -32.40 22.70 -3.74
C GLY A 304 -32.06 24.11 -3.27
N MET A 305 -30.86 24.60 -3.58
CA MET A 305 -30.41 25.96 -3.27
C MET A 305 -31.24 27.01 -4.05
N PHE A 306 -31.53 26.75 -5.32
CA PHE A 306 -32.39 27.62 -6.13
C PHE A 306 -33.83 27.68 -5.58
N ALA A 307 -34.40 26.56 -5.15
CA ALA A 307 -35.72 26.53 -4.54
C ALA A 307 -35.73 27.26 -3.18
N ALA A 308 -34.72 27.04 -2.34
CA ALA A 308 -34.60 27.68 -1.01
C ALA A 308 -34.42 29.20 -1.09
N SER A 309 -33.83 29.70 -2.18
CA SER A 309 -33.67 31.14 -2.44
C SER A 309 -34.89 31.79 -3.10
N GLY A 310 -36.00 31.05 -3.25
CA GLY A 310 -37.22 31.56 -3.90
C GLY A 310 -37.03 31.88 -5.38
N GLY A 311 -36.15 31.14 -6.07
CA GLY A 311 -35.81 31.38 -7.48
C GLY A 311 -34.90 32.57 -7.73
N CYS A 312 -34.19 33.05 -6.70
CA CYS A 312 -33.21 34.13 -6.81
C CYS A 312 -31.80 33.55 -6.97
N LEU A 313 -31.18 33.75 -8.14
CA LEU A 313 -29.76 33.48 -8.35
C LEU A 313 -28.96 34.74 -8.09
N ILE A 314 -27.84 34.63 -7.39
CA ILE A 314 -26.87 35.72 -7.23
C ILE A 314 -25.68 35.38 -8.11
N ASP A 315 -25.36 36.22 -9.09
CA ASP A 315 -24.17 36.03 -9.91
C ASP A 315 -22.88 36.41 -9.16
N GLU A 316 -21.73 36.14 -9.78
CA GLU A 316 -20.40 36.42 -9.21
C GLU A 316 -20.18 37.92 -8.91
N ASN A 317 -20.98 38.81 -9.51
CA ASN A 317 -20.94 40.26 -9.27
C ASN A 317 -21.92 40.70 -8.18
N GLY A 318 -22.62 39.77 -7.52
CA GLY A 318 -23.62 40.07 -6.49
C GLY A 318 -24.98 40.50 -7.04
N THR A 319 -25.21 40.41 -8.36
CA THR A 319 -26.47 40.81 -8.97
C THR A 319 -27.52 39.72 -8.76
N ARG A 320 -28.68 40.12 -8.25
CA ARG A 320 -29.81 39.20 -8.03
C ARG A 320 -30.64 39.08 -9.30
N HIS A 321 -30.71 37.86 -9.83
CA HIS A 321 -31.58 37.47 -10.93
C HIS A 321 -32.75 36.69 -10.35
N TYR A 322 -33.93 37.29 -10.39
CA TYR A 322 -35.17 36.60 -10.03
C TYR A 322 -35.68 35.88 -11.26
N SER A 323 -36.05 34.60 -11.12
CA SER A 323 -36.87 33.96 -12.14
C SER A 323 -38.17 34.75 -12.26
N SER A 324 -38.35 35.44 -13.38
CA SER A 324 -39.61 36.10 -13.74
C SER A 324 -40.73 35.07 -13.64
N GLY A 325 -41.52 35.16 -12.56
CA GLY A 325 -42.63 34.26 -12.32
C GLY A 325 -43.72 34.42 -13.39
N LEU A 326 -44.30 33.28 -13.72
CA LEU A 326 -45.59 33.01 -14.38
C LEU A 326 -46.62 34.15 -14.34
#